data_AF-A0A1H3D7E9-F1
#
_entry.id   AF-A0A1H3D7E9-F1
#
_cell.length_a   1.000
_cell.length_b   1.000
_cell.length_c   1.000
_cell.angle_alpha   90.00
_cell.angle_beta   90.00
_cell.angle_gamma   90.00
#
_symmetry.space_group_name_H-M   'P 1'
#
loop_
_entity.id
_entity.type
_entity.pdbx_description
1 polymer ?
#
loop_
_entity_poly.entity_id
_entity_poly.type
_entity_poly.pdbx_seq_one_letter_code
_entity_poly.pdbx_strand_id
1 'polypeptide(L)'
;MRIDGIGINNAYDYYSKNNIDEDASKTKIKSRNQYYGREEELKRMAEEKYYRLYQETKHMSKQERIRYIQRRYFDPSAPHYIHGLTSQQRSYCYQIERDYTEERGLGSWSIYDPIYEGIRPANGFVESEKRKLHNRNMINQQIQNILEKNNIKIPLGQRLTFSVDPFNYIITVEGLKDKKMKSLIEAVLNEGNNGRELFYHISQTLRADSPQKTKDIYEKYLLMREIKKYTGLNINDLKVKNGKFITEDGRDLIDIYRNGVRNAKYVDDYHKGSIISFYVSLLNKYAEKGVNSVPDMVLKIDWQDGSLMDRDTVYGYGKGQDGWIKDLEARLG
;
A
#
# COMPACT_ATOMS: atom_id res chain seq x y z
N MET A 1 -30.71 -18.27 1.96
CA MET A 1 -32.00 -17.60 2.28
C MET A 1 -31.86 -16.11 1.98
N ARG A 2 -32.47 -15.60 0.89
CA ARG A 2 -32.53 -14.15 0.65
C ARG A 2 -33.50 -13.55 1.67
N ILE A 3 -33.00 -12.67 2.53
CA ILE A 3 -33.88 -11.78 3.30
C ILE A 3 -34.34 -10.73 2.28
N ASP A 4 -35.57 -10.86 1.79
CA ASP A 4 -36.16 -9.90 0.87
C ASP A 4 -36.08 -8.49 1.49
N GLY A 5 -35.37 -7.58 0.81
CA GLY A 5 -35.16 -6.19 1.27
C GLY A 5 -33.74 -5.83 1.75
N ILE A 6 -32.76 -6.76 1.74
CA ILE A 6 -31.34 -6.38 1.83
C ILE A 6 -30.91 -5.81 0.48
N GLY A 7 -30.93 -4.48 0.36
CA GLY A 7 -30.50 -3.77 -0.84
C GLY A 7 -29.00 -3.89 -1.05
N ILE A 8 -28.56 -4.95 -1.73
CA ILE A 8 -27.16 -5.17 -2.16
C ILE A 8 -26.64 -3.97 -2.99
N ASN A 9 -27.53 -3.19 -3.61
CA ASN A 9 -27.20 -2.05 -4.46
C ASN A 9 -26.57 -0.87 -3.69
N ASN A 10 -26.97 -0.60 -2.44
CA ASN A 10 -26.46 0.56 -1.69
C ASN A 10 -25.00 0.39 -1.25
N ALA A 11 -24.61 -0.84 -0.90
CA ALA A 11 -23.24 -1.18 -0.58
C ALA A 11 -22.35 -1.03 -1.83
N TYR A 12 -22.73 -1.66 -2.95
CA TYR A 12 -22.03 -1.56 -4.24
C TYR A 12 -21.80 -0.11 -4.69
N ASP A 13 -22.83 0.73 -4.66
CA ASP A 13 -22.74 2.14 -5.07
C ASP A 13 -21.86 2.99 -4.14
N TYR A 14 -21.77 2.63 -2.86
CA TYR A 14 -20.86 3.27 -1.92
C TYR A 14 -19.39 2.92 -2.22
N TYR A 15 -19.06 1.67 -2.55
CA TYR A 15 -17.68 1.26 -2.84
C TYR A 15 -17.10 1.95 -4.06
N SER A 16 -17.87 2.01 -5.15
CA SER A 16 -17.42 2.68 -6.36
C SER A 16 -17.21 4.17 -6.12
N LYS A 17 -18.09 4.82 -5.34
CA LYS A 17 -17.99 6.26 -5.06
C LYS A 17 -16.83 6.59 -4.12
N ASN A 18 -16.59 5.83 -3.05
CA ASN A 18 -15.59 6.19 -2.04
C ASN A 18 -14.13 5.91 -2.45
N ASN A 19 -13.91 4.99 -3.39
CA ASN A 19 -12.60 4.87 -4.06
C ASN A 19 -12.36 6.01 -5.06
N ILE A 20 -13.36 6.83 -5.37
CA ILE A 20 -13.29 8.00 -6.27
C ILE A 20 -13.27 9.31 -5.47
N ASP A 21 -13.87 9.35 -4.28
CA ASP A 21 -14.10 10.57 -3.47
C ASP A 21 -13.00 10.92 -2.45
N GLU A 22 -11.86 10.19 -2.42
CA GLU A 22 -10.73 10.59 -1.58
C GLU A 22 -9.96 11.77 -2.21
N ASP A 23 -10.50 12.97 -2.04
CA ASP A 23 -9.88 14.28 -2.24
C ASP A 23 -8.79 14.31 -3.34
N ALA A 24 -9.25 14.04 -4.56
CA ALA A 24 -8.53 14.24 -5.80
C ALA A 24 -8.16 15.72 -6.05
N SER A 25 -8.24 16.62 -5.06
CA SER A 25 -7.70 17.98 -5.13
C SER A 25 -6.26 18.08 -4.57
N LYS A 26 -5.75 17.01 -3.93
CA LYS A 26 -4.44 17.02 -3.27
C LYS A 26 -3.31 17.11 -4.29
N THR A 27 -2.56 18.21 -4.26
CA THR A 27 -1.32 18.41 -5.02
C THR A 27 -0.11 17.72 -4.36
N LYS A 28 -0.33 16.55 -3.77
CA LYS A 28 0.67 15.74 -3.06
C LYS A 28 0.51 14.29 -3.47
N ILE A 29 1.60 13.69 -3.95
CA ILE A 29 1.65 12.27 -4.26
C ILE A 29 1.59 11.48 -2.96
N LYS A 30 0.81 10.40 -2.94
CA LYS A 30 0.80 9.41 -1.86
C LYS A 30 0.98 8.01 -2.44
N SER A 31 1.99 7.30 -1.96
CA SER A 31 2.24 5.90 -2.33
C SER A 31 1.16 4.93 -1.87
N ARG A 32 0.42 5.32 -0.81
CA ARG A 32 -0.67 4.55 -0.21
C ARG A 32 -1.88 5.47 -0.04
N ASN A 33 -2.92 5.19 -0.79
CA ASN A 33 -4.20 5.86 -0.74
C ASN A 33 -5.22 4.95 -0.07
N GLN A 34 -6.31 5.53 0.42
CA GLN A 34 -7.37 4.77 1.04
C GLN A 34 -8.02 3.90 -0.03
N TYR A 35 -8.01 2.58 0.22
CA TYR A 35 -8.58 1.60 -0.70
C TYR A 35 -9.63 0.79 0.01
N TYR A 36 -10.85 0.88 -0.51
CA TYR A 36 -12.01 0.09 -0.11
C TYR A 36 -12.08 -1.14 -1.01
N GLY A 37 -11.53 -2.26 -0.51
CA GLY A 37 -11.52 -3.55 -1.19
C GLY A 37 -12.66 -4.47 -0.76
N ARG A 38 -12.65 -5.73 -1.24
CA ARG A 38 -13.72 -6.69 -0.97
C ARG A 38 -13.95 -7.00 0.51
N GLU A 39 -12.92 -6.96 1.34
CA GLU A 39 -13.09 -7.18 2.79
C GLU A 39 -13.95 -6.09 3.45
N GLU A 40 -13.68 -4.82 3.12
CA GLU A 40 -14.48 -3.70 3.59
C GLU A 40 -15.89 -3.74 2.98
N GLU A 41 -16.03 -4.34 1.80
CA GLU A 41 -17.33 -4.67 1.22
C GLU A 41 -18.13 -5.61 2.10
N LEU A 42 -17.58 -6.79 2.38
CA LEU A 42 -18.25 -7.79 3.19
C LEU A 42 -18.57 -7.24 4.58
N LYS A 43 -17.60 -6.57 5.22
CA LYS A 43 -17.78 -5.97 6.55
C LYS A 43 -19.00 -5.05 6.60
N ARG A 44 -19.17 -4.16 5.63
CA ARG A 44 -20.31 -3.24 5.56
C ARG A 44 -21.65 -3.93 5.33
N MET A 45 -21.68 -5.01 4.56
CA MET A 45 -22.89 -5.84 4.44
C MET A 45 -23.32 -6.39 5.81
N ALA A 46 -22.36 -6.87 6.62
CA ALA A 46 -22.65 -7.27 7.99
C ALA A 46 -23.05 -6.08 8.86
N GLU A 47 -22.35 -4.95 8.80
CA GLU A 47 -22.71 -3.75 9.57
C GLU A 47 -24.15 -3.32 9.29
N GLU A 48 -24.55 -3.28 8.01
CA GLU A 48 -25.91 -2.93 7.62
C GLU A 48 -26.94 -3.94 8.13
N LYS A 49 -26.69 -5.24 7.98
CA LYS A 49 -27.57 -6.29 8.52
C LYS A 49 -27.76 -6.10 10.03
N TYR A 50 -26.67 -6.10 10.80
CA TYR A 50 -26.76 -6.10 12.26
C TYR A 50 -27.24 -4.77 12.83
N TYR A 51 -26.97 -3.65 12.14
CA TYR A 51 -27.58 -2.37 12.45
C TYR A 51 -29.11 -2.44 12.32
N ARG A 52 -29.65 -2.99 11.23
CA ARG A 52 -31.10 -3.13 11.04
C ARG A 52 -31.73 -4.03 12.12
N LEU A 53 -31.13 -5.18 12.41
CA LEU A 53 -31.60 -6.08 13.47
C LEU A 53 -31.56 -5.41 14.86
N TYR A 54 -30.57 -4.56 15.10
CA TYR A 54 -30.52 -3.74 16.31
C TYR A 54 -31.63 -2.67 16.33
N GLN A 55 -31.90 -1.98 15.23
CA GLN A 55 -32.99 -1.00 15.15
C GLN A 55 -34.36 -1.63 15.45
N GLU A 56 -34.59 -2.89 15.05
CA GLU A 56 -35.79 -3.65 15.37
C GLU A 56 -35.96 -3.92 16.87
N THR A 57 -34.86 -4.01 17.62
CA THR A 57 -34.88 -4.49 19.01
C THR A 57 -34.42 -3.45 20.04
N LYS A 58 -33.95 -2.28 19.61
CA LYS A 58 -33.39 -1.23 20.49
C LYS A 58 -34.37 -0.68 21.52
N HIS A 59 -35.67 -0.80 21.27
CA HIS A 59 -36.73 -0.35 22.17
C HIS A 59 -37.01 -1.34 23.31
N MET A 60 -36.50 -2.58 23.22
CA MET A 60 -36.65 -3.61 24.24
C MET A 60 -35.62 -3.43 25.37
N SER A 61 -35.96 -3.85 26.59
CA SER A 61 -34.94 -3.96 27.64
C SER A 61 -33.87 -4.99 27.26
N LYS A 62 -32.69 -4.91 27.88
CA LYS A 62 -31.58 -5.85 27.61
C LYS A 62 -32.00 -7.32 27.77
N GLN A 63 -32.79 -7.63 28.79
CA GLN A 63 -33.21 -9.01 29.07
C GLN A 63 -34.28 -9.50 28.09
N GLU A 64 -35.20 -8.63 27.68
CA GLU A 64 -36.20 -8.94 26.65
C GLU A 64 -35.53 -9.16 25.30
N ARG A 65 -34.61 -8.27 24.93
CA ARG A 65 -33.83 -8.39 23.70
C ARG A 65 -33.07 -9.70 23.63
N ILE A 66 -32.33 -10.07 24.68
CA ILE A 66 -31.59 -11.35 24.71
C ILE A 66 -32.54 -12.53 24.51
N ARG A 67 -33.71 -12.54 25.17
CA ARG A 67 -34.72 -13.60 25.00
C ARG A 67 -35.31 -13.60 23.59
N TYR A 68 -35.60 -12.43 23.02
CA TYR A 68 -36.12 -12.28 21.67
C TYR A 68 -35.13 -12.82 20.63
N ILE A 69 -33.86 -12.42 20.70
CA ILE A 69 -32.78 -12.89 19.83
C ILE A 69 -32.54 -14.40 20.03
N GLN A 70 -32.56 -14.92 21.26
CA GLN A 70 -32.41 -16.35 21.51
C GLN A 70 -33.51 -17.17 20.81
N ARG A 71 -34.77 -16.71 20.90
CA ARG A 71 -35.90 -17.37 20.23
C ARG A 71 -35.80 -17.31 18.70
N ARG A 72 -35.34 -16.17 18.16
CA ARG A 72 -35.09 -15.95 16.72
C ARG A 72 -34.22 -17.05 16.11
N TYR A 73 -33.18 -17.48 16.83
CA TYR A 73 -32.21 -18.45 16.32
C TYR A 73 -32.44 -19.88 16.80
N PHE A 74 -33.10 -20.10 17.95
CA PHE A 74 -33.13 -21.42 18.61
C PHE A 74 -34.53 -21.95 19.00
N ASP A 75 -35.61 -21.19 18.80
CA ASP A 75 -36.98 -21.63 19.13
C ASP A 75 -37.82 -21.78 17.85
N PRO A 76 -37.98 -23.01 17.29
CA PRO A 76 -38.78 -23.24 16.09
C PRO A 76 -40.26 -22.86 16.20
N SER A 77 -40.77 -22.66 17.43
CA SER A 77 -42.15 -22.22 17.66
C SER A 77 -42.30 -20.69 17.64
N ALA A 78 -41.20 -19.94 17.66
CA ALA A 78 -41.23 -18.49 17.65
C ALA A 78 -41.66 -17.95 16.27
N PRO A 79 -42.57 -16.95 16.21
CA PRO A 79 -43.01 -16.36 14.94
C PRO A 79 -41.87 -15.77 14.08
N HIS A 80 -40.79 -15.36 14.72
CA HIS A 80 -39.61 -14.76 14.10
C HIS A 80 -38.41 -15.72 14.02
N TYR A 81 -38.66 -17.04 14.10
CA TYR A 81 -37.62 -18.05 13.94
C TYR A 81 -37.04 -18.04 12.53
N ILE A 82 -35.70 -18.01 12.42
CA ILE A 82 -35.02 -18.05 11.13
C ILE A 82 -34.81 -19.51 10.69
N HIS A 83 -35.44 -19.88 9.57
CA HIS A 83 -35.30 -21.21 8.96
C HIS A 83 -34.04 -21.32 8.08
N GLY A 84 -33.62 -22.54 7.75
CA GLY A 84 -32.56 -22.78 6.75
C GLY A 84 -31.12 -22.52 7.21
N LEU A 85 -30.89 -22.10 8.46
CA LEU A 85 -29.53 -21.94 9.00
C LEU A 85 -28.96 -23.24 9.57
N THR A 86 -27.69 -23.49 9.30
CA THR A 86 -26.90 -24.52 10.00
C THR A 86 -26.69 -24.16 11.47
N SER A 87 -26.36 -25.15 12.32
CA SER A 87 -26.05 -24.91 13.74
C SER A 87 -24.91 -23.90 13.94
N GLN A 88 -23.91 -23.93 13.05
CA GLN A 88 -22.78 -22.99 13.08
C GLN A 88 -23.23 -21.57 12.72
N GLN A 89 -24.02 -21.41 11.65
CA GLN A 89 -24.59 -20.11 11.25
C GLN A 89 -25.45 -19.50 12.36
N ARG A 90 -26.33 -20.29 12.98
CA ARG A 90 -27.17 -19.87 14.11
C ARG A 90 -26.33 -19.33 15.25
N SER A 91 -25.28 -20.06 15.62
CA SER A 91 -24.41 -19.70 16.74
C SER A 91 -23.68 -18.37 16.48
N TYR A 92 -23.15 -18.17 15.27
CA TYR A 92 -22.48 -16.91 14.92
C TYR A 92 -23.46 -15.74 14.87
N CYS A 93 -24.58 -15.87 14.15
CA CYS A 93 -25.53 -14.77 14.03
C CYS A 93 -26.14 -14.38 15.39
N TYR A 94 -26.47 -15.35 16.23
CA TYR A 94 -26.92 -15.10 17.60
C TYR A 94 -25.89 -14.29 18.40
N GLN A 95 -24.62 -14.69 18.39
CA GLN A 95 -23.58 -14.00 19.15
C GLN A 95 -23.39 -12.56 18.68
N ILE A 96 -23.28 -12.35 17.37
CA ILE A 96 -23.08 -11.01 16.80
C ILE A 96 -24.28 -10.11 17.10
N GLU A 97 -25.51 -10.58 16.86
CA GLU A 97 -26.71 -9.78 17.11
C GLU A 97 -26.92 -9.48 18.60
N ARG A 98 -26.67 -10.45 19.48
CA ARG A 98 -26.78 -10.28 20.94
C ARG A 98 -25.83 -9.19 21.44
N ASP A 99 -24.60 -9.20 20.94
CA ASP A 99 -23.52 -8.33 21.39
C ASP A 99 -23.53 -6.95 20.71
N TYR A 100 -24.29 -6.78 19.63
CA TYR A 100 -24.43 -5.50 18.94
C TYR A 100 -25.15 -4.46 19.83
N THR A 101 -24.58 -3.26 19.91
CA THR A 101 -25.17 -2.07 20.52
C THR A 101 -24.79 -0.83 19.72
N GLU A 102 -25.46 0.30 19.93
CA GLU A 102 -25.10 1.56 19.29
C GLU A 102 -23.66 2.00 19.61
N GLU A 103 -23.21 1.82 20.84
CA GLU A 103 -21.85 2.15 21.27
C GLU A 103 -20.78 1.19 20.73
N ARG A 104 -21.11 -0.11 20.61
CA ARG A 104 -20.15 -1.15 20.21
C ARG A 104 -20.09 -1.34 18.70
N GLY A 105 -21.21 -1.13 18.00
CA GLY A 105 -21.37 -1.48 16.59
C GLY A 105 -21.04 -2.96 16.33
N LEU A 106 -20.49 -3.22 15.14
CA LEU A 106 -20.05 -4.55 14.72
C LEU A 106 -18.68 -4.88 15.32
N GLY A 107 -18.66 -5.57 16.47
CA GLY A 107 -17.41 -5.94 17.15
C GLY A 107 -16.63 -7.10 16.50
N SER A 108 -17.31 -7.97 15.75
CA SER A 108 -16.71 -9.06 14.97
C SER A 108 -17.70 -9.50 13.89
N TRP A 109 -17.20 -10.07 12.80
CA TRP A 109 -18.02 -10.63 11.73
C TRP A 109 -17.39 -11.94 11.23
N SER A 110 -18.22 -12.77 10.63
CA SER A 110 -17.83 -14.12 10.20
C SER A 110 -18.24 -14.33 8.76
N ILE A 111 -17.32 -14.81 7.92
CA ILE A 111 -17.62 -15.20 6.53
C ILE A 111 -18.69 -16.31 6.43
N TYR A 112 -18.95 -17.02 7.55
CA TYR A 112 -20.02 -18.02 7.62
C TYR A 112 -21.40 -17.40 7.79
N ASP A 113 -21.52 -16.08 7.96
CA ASP A 113 -22.82 -15.42 8.00
C ASP A 113 -23.58 -15.71 6.69
N PRO A 114 -24.85 -16.16 6.76
CA PRO A 114 -25.66 -16.45 5.58
C PRO A 114 -25.83 -15.26 4.62
N ILE A 115 -25.55 -14.01 5.01
CA ILE A 115 -25.54 -12.89 4.05
C ILE A 115 -24.49 -13.04 2.96
N TYR A 116 -23.44 -13.83 3.22
CA TYR A 116 -22.37 -14.10 2.28
C TYR A 116 -22.61 -15.38 1.47
N GLU A 117 -23.77 -16.02 1.63
CA GLU A 117 -24.12 -17.22 0.84
C GLU A 117 -24.15 -16.87 -0.66
N GLY A 118 -23.28 -17.53 -1.44
CA GLY A 118 -23.09 -17.25 -2.86
C GLY A 118 -22.13 -16.09 -3.17
N ILE A 119 -21.58 -15.41 -2.15
CA ILE A 119 -20.57 -14.38 -2.28
C ILE A 119 -19.20 -15.01 -2.04
N ARG A 120 -18.26 -14.76 -2.96
CA ARG A 120 -16.89 -15.27 -2.82
C ARG A 120 -16.07 -14.34 -1.91
N PRO A 121 -15.32 -14.89 -0.94
CA PRO A 121 -14.50 -14.08 -0.05
C PRO A 121 -13.34 -13.42 -0.80
N ALA A 122 -12.81 -12.35 -0.22
CA ALA A 122 -11.63 -11.67 -0.74
C ALA A 122 -10.42 -12.62 -0.80
N ASN A 123 -9.82 -12.78 -1.97
CA ASN A 123 -8.50 -13.39 -2.08
C ASN A 123 -7.43 -12.35 -1.75
N GLY A 124 -6.64 -12.57 -0.69
CA GLY A 124 -5.66 -11.60 -0.21
C GLY A 124 -4.60 -11.21 -1.25
N PHE A 125 -4.21 -12.12 -2.15
CA PHE A 125 -3.31 -11.81 -3.25
C PHE A 125 -3.99 -10.91 -4.29
N VAL A 126 -5.21 -11.25 -4.72
CA VAL A 126 -5.98 -10.42 -5.67
C VAL A 126 -6.21 -9.02 -5.11
N GLU A 127 -6.62 -8.91 -3.85
CA GLU A 127 -6.86 -7.60 -3.21
C GLU A 127 -5.58 -6.78 -3.06
N SER A 128 -4.44 -7.43 -2.80
CA SER A 128 -3.14 -6.75 -2.78
C SER A 128 -2.82 -6.13 -4.15
N GLU A 129 -3.04 -6.86 -5.24
CA GLU A 129 -2.78 -6.36 -6.60
C GLU A 129 -3.76 -5.27 -7.02
N LYS A 130 -5.06 -5.41 -6.69
CA LYS A 130 -6.05 -4.34 -6.90
C LYS A 130 -5.72 -3.07 -6.13
N ARG A 131 -5.26 -3.19 -4.88
CA ARG A 131 -4.82 -2.03 -4.07
C ARG A 131 -3.64 -1.30 -4.74
N LYS A 132 -2.67 -2.04 -5.27
CA LYS A 132 -1.54 -1.43 -6.02
C LYS A 132 -2.01 -0.71 -7.28
N LEU A 133 -2.94 -1.29 -8.04
CA LEU A 133 -3.55 -0.65 -9.21
C LEU A 133 -4.32 0.62 -8.81
N HIS A 134 -5.10 0.57 -7.73
CA HIS A 134 -5.80 1.74 -7.20
C HIS A 134 -4.80 2.85 -6.83
N ASN A 135 -3.73 2.54 -6.09
CA ASN A 135 -2.68 3.51 -5.76
C ASN A 135 -2.05 4.13 -7.02
N ARG A 136 -1.78 3.32 -8.05
CA ARG A 136 -1.28 3.81 -9.35
C ARG A 136 -2.23 4.83 -9.96
N ASN A 137 -3.53 4.56 -9.97
CA ASN A 137 -4.54 5.46 -10.53
C ASN A 137 -4.67 6.76 -9.72
N MET A 138 -4.64 6.67 -8.40
CA MET A 138 -4.65 7.86 -7.53
C MET A 138 -3.40 8.73 -7.73
N ILE A 139 -2.23 8.11 -7.86
CA ILE A 139 -0.98 8.83 -8.14
C ILE A 139 -1.04 9.50 -9.52
N ASN A 140 -1.63 8.83 -10.53
CA ASN A 140 -1.83 9.43 -11.84
C ASN A 140 -2.65 10.72 -11.75
N GLN A 141 -3.77 10.69 -11.02
CA GLN A 141 -4.59 11.88 -10.77
C GLN A 141 -3.82 12.94 -9.99
N GLN A 142 -3.11 12.57 -8.92
CA GLN A 142 -2.30 13.51 -8.11
C GLN A 142 -1.22 14.22 -8.95
N ILE A 143 -0.54 13.48 -9.83
CA ILE A 143 0.42 14.07 -10.78
C ILE A 143 -0.29 15.01 -11.74
N GLN A 144 -1.42 14.60 -12.31
CA GLN A 144 -2.21 15.45 -13.20
C GLN A 144 -2.63 16.76 -12.52
N ASN A 145 -3.09 16.70 -11.28
CA ASN A 145 -3.47 17.89 -10.49
C ASN A 145 -2.27 18.82 -10.22
N ILE A 146 -1.09 18.26 -9.93
CA ILE A 146 0.14 19.05 -9.74
C ILE A 146 0.47 19.81 -11.03
N LEU A 147 0.38 19.15 -12.18
CA LEU A 147 0.63 19.76 -13.48
C LEU A 147 -0.40 20.86 -13.79
N GLU A 148 -1.69 20.55 -13.63
CA GLU A 148 -2.80 21.48 -13.92
C GLU A 148 -2.78 22.73 -13.04
N LYS A 149 -2.57 22.57 -11.72
CA LYS A 149 -2.43 23.71 -10.79
C LYS A 149 -1.32 24.67 -11.19
N ASN A 150 -0.26 24.15 -11.81
CA ASN A 150 0.89 24.91 -12.26
C ASN A 150 0.81 25.31 -13.74
N ASN A 151 -0.37 25.15 -14.37
CA ASN A 151 -0.60 25.45 -15.79
C ASN A 151 0.35 24.72 -16.76
N ILE A 152 0.82 23.54 -16.36
CA ILE A 152 1.70 22.70 -17.16
C ILE A 152 0.85 21.75 -18.00
N LYS A 153 1.04 21.80 -19.32
CA LYS A 153 0.42 20.86 -20.25
C LYS A 153 1.48 20.05 -20.96
N ILE A 154 1.43 18.73 -20.80
CA ILE A 154 2.25 17.79 -21.56
C ILE A 154 1.51 17.50 -22.87
N PRO A 155 2.14 17.65 -24.05
CA PRO A 155 1.50 17.35 -25.33
C PRO A 155 0.98 15.91 -25.39
N LEU A 156 -0.16 15.71 -26.06
CA LEU A 156 -0.71 14.37 -26.28
C LEU A 156 0.31 13.48 -27.00
N GLY A 157 0.45 12.24 -26.54
CA GLY A 157 1.40 11.27 -27.06
C GLY A 157 2.86 11.50 -26.62
N GLN A 158 3.19 12.62 -25.98
CA GLN A 158 4.52 12.86 -25.45
C GLN A 158 4.81 11.89 -24.29
N ARG A 159 5.76 10.99 -24.52
CA ARG A 159 6.28 10.09 -23.47
C ARG A 159 7.38 10.78 -22.70
N LEU A 160 7.26 10.77 -21.38
CA LEU A 160 8.28 11.20 -20.44
C LEU A 160 8.79 10.00 -19.66
N THR A 161 10.04 10.08 -19.17
CA THR A 161 10.58 9.13 -18.20
C THR A 161 10.85 9.87 -16.91
N PHE A 162 10.19 9.47 -15.83
CA PHE A 162 10.50 9.94 -14.48
C PHE A 162 11.54 8.99 -13.88
N SER A 163 12.68 9.55 -13.47
CA SER A 163 13.71 8.82 -12.73
C SER A 163 13.79 9.39 -11.31
N VAL A 164 13.72 8.53 -10.31
CA VAL A 164 13.75 8.95 -8.90
C VAL A 164 15.03 8.44 -8.25
N ASP A 165 15.85 9.38 -7.76
CA ASP A 165 17.05 9.07 -7.01
C ASP A 165 16.70 8.39 -5.67
N PRO A 166 17.39 7.31 -5.27
CA PRO A 166 17.02 6.55 -4.08
C PRO A 166 17.41 7.21 -2.74
N PHE A 167 18.22 8.28 -2.73
CA PHE A 167 18.80 8.86 -1.52
C PHE A 167 18.18 10.20 -1.15
N ASN A 168 18.04 11.09 -2.12
CA ASN A 168 17.41 12.40 -1.96
C ASN A 168 15.97 12.41 -2.47
N TYR A 169 15.54 11.33 -3.15
CA TYR A 169 14.21 11.20 -3.73
C TYR A 169 13.88 12.30 -4.75
N ILE A 170 14.89 12.86 -5.42
CA ILE A 170 14.68 13.84 -6.47
C ILE A 170 14.18 13.12 -7.73
N ILE A 171 13.06 13.59 -8.24
CA ILE A 171 12.51 13.25 -9.55
C ILE A 171 13.24 14.05 -10.62
N THR A 172 13.78 13.36 -11.62
CA THR A 172 14.28 13.95 -12.86
C THR A 172 13.44 13.46 -14.03
N VAL A 173 13.33 14.29 -15.07
CA VAL A 173 12.46 14.04 -16.22
C VAL A 173 13.27 13.98 -17.52
N GLU A 174 13.08 12.91 -18.29
CA GLU A 174 13.59 12.77 -19.65
C GLU A 174 12.42 12.72 -20.65
N GLY A 175 12.71 12.92 -21.94
CA GLY A 175 11.71 12.88 -23.02
C GLY A 175 11.25 14.24 -23.54
N LEU A 176 11.63 15.35 -22.89
CA LEU A 176 11.34 16.72 -23.36
C LEU A 176 12.54 17.36 -24.03
N LYS A 177 12.31 17.97 -25.21
CA LYS A 177 13.32 18.84 -25.86
C LYS A 177 13.39 20.21 -25.19
N ASP A 178 12.27 20.72 -24.70
CA ASP A 178 12.20 22.01 -24.02
C ASP A 178 12.78 21.91 -22.59
N LYS A 179 13.97 22.48 -22.41
CA LYS A 179 14.66 22.52 -21.12
C LYS A 179 13.91 23.34 -20.07
N LYS A 180 13.21 24.41 -20.45
CA LYS A 180 12.46 25.25 -19.49
C LYS A 180 11.23 24.49 -19.00
N MET A 181 10.48 23.85 -19.90
CA MET A 181 9.35 23.00 -19.54
C MET A 181 9.80 21.83 -18.66
N LYS A 182 10.94 21.19 -19.00
CA LYS A 182 11.53 20.13 -18.18
C LYS A 182 11.80 20.62 -16.75
N SER A 183 12.52 21.73 -16.59
CA SER A 183 12.86 22.26 -15.25
C SER A 183 11.63 22.67 -14.46
N LEU A 184 10.58 23.18 -15.12
CA LEU A 184 9.31 23.51 -14.47
C LEU A 184 8.60 22.26 -13.95
N ILE A 185 8.53 21.19 -14.76
CA ILE A 185 7.94 19.90 -14.34
C ILE A 185 8.74 19.31 -13.17
N GLU A 186 10.08 19.28 -13.28
CA GLU A 186 10.94 18.78 -12.19
C GLU A 186 10.73 19.59 -10.91
N ALA A 187 10.61 20.92 -10.99
CA ALA A 187 10.38 21.76 -9.82
C ALA A 187 9.06 21.42 -9.10
N VAL A 188 7.94 21.37 -9.84
CA VAL A 188 6.62 21.14 -9.23
C VAL A 188 6.43 19.70 -8.74
N LEU A 189 7.02 18.72 -9.44
CA LEU A 189 6.96 17.32 -9.01
C LEU A 189 7.82 17.06 -7.77
N ASN A 190 8.88 17.84 -7.53
CA ASN A 190 9.73 17.72 -6.36
C ASN A 190 9.28 18.55 -5.15
N GLU A 191 8.11 19.19 -5.20
CA GLU A 191 7.56 19.87 -4.03
C GLU A 191 7.23 18.86 -2.89
N GLY A 192 7.65 19.21 -1.68
CA GLY A 192 7.39 18.39 -0.49
C GLY A 192 8.04 17.00 -0.56
N ASN A 193 7.23 15.95 -0.32
CA ASN A 193 7.70 14.56 -0.27
C ASN A 193 7.31 13.75 -1.52
N ASN A 194 6.89 14.42 -2.60
CA ASN A 194 6.32 13.77 -3.77
C ASN A 194 7.26 12.73 -4.39
N GLY A 195 8.55 13.05 -4.53
CA GLY A 195 9.54 12.11 -5.04
C GLY A 195 9.73 10.88 -4.16
N ARG A 196 9.68 11.03 -2.84
CA ARG A 196 9.76 9.89 -1.90
C ARG A 196 8.55 8.97 -2.04
N GLU A 197 7.37 9.55 -2.15
CA GLU A 197 6.13 8.79 -2.33
C GLU A 197 6.10 8.09 -3.70
N LEU A 198 6.56 8.75 -4.76
CA LEU A 198 6.69 8.11 -6.08
C LEU A 198 7.71 6.97 -6.05
N PHE A 199 8.87 7.15 -5.41
CA PHE A 199 9.88 6.10 -5.24
C PHE A 199 9.30 4.86 -4.54
N TYR A 200 8.57 5.05 -3.44
CA TYR A 200 7.96 3.96 -2.70
C TYR A 200 6.90 3.22 -3.49
N HIS A 201 6.07 3.95 -4.25
CA HIS A 201 5.10 3.31 -5.13
C HIS A 201 5.78 2.46 -6.19
N ILE A 202 6.73 3.02 -6.95
CA ILE A 202 7.46 2.28 -7.99
C ILE A 202 8.14 1.05 -7.38
N SER A 203 8.80 1.18 -6.23
CA SER A 203 9.49 0.07 -5.55
C SER A 203 8.56 -1.07 -5.12
N GLN A 204 7.29 -0.77 -4.81
CA GLN A 204 6.27 -1.75 -4.38
C GLN A 204 5.56 -2.41 -5.57
N THR A 205 5.47 -1.73 -6.71
CA THR A 205 4.85 -2.24 -7.94
C THR A 205 5.87 -2.81 -8.93
N LEU A 206 7.16 -2.69 -8.63
CA LEU A 206 8.22 -3.24 -9.47
C LEU A 206 8.14 -4.77 -9.52
N ARG A 207 8.33 -5.33 -10.70
CA ARG A 207 8.44 -6.79 -10.86
C ARG A 207 9.66 -7.32 -10.13
N ALA A 208 9.55 -8.55 -9.62
CA ALA A 208 10.63 -9.22 -8.89
C ALA A 208 11.91 -9.43 -9.73
N ASP A 209 11.75 -9.57 -11.05
CA ASP A 209 12.83 -9.76 -12.03
C ASP A 209 13.33 -8.43 -12.65
N SER A 210 12.88 -7.29 -12.15
CA SER A 210 13.26 -6.00 -12.74
C SER A 210 14.76 -5.70 -12.58
N PRO A 211 15.45 -5.30 -13.66
CA PRO A 211 16.86 -4.94 -13.61
C PRO A 211 17.13 -3.69 -12.76
N GLN A 212 16.09 -2.90 -12.45
CA GLN A 212 16.20 -1.70 -11.61
C GLN A 212 16.35 -2.02 -10.11
N LYS A 213 16.10 -3.28 -9.72
CA LYS A 213 16.15 -3.73 -8.32
C LYS A 213 16.67 -5.17 -8.24
N THR A 214 17.82 -5.42 -8.85
CA THR A 214 18.54 -6.67 -8.61
C THR A 214 18.97 -6.76 -7.15
N LYS A 215 19.34 -7.97 -6.69
CA LYS A 215 19.81 -8.18 -5.32
C LYS A 215 20.95 -7.23 -4.94
N ASP A 216 21.98 -7.12 -5.77
CA ASP A 216 23.14 -6.25 -5.50
C ASP A 216 22.74 -4.76 -5.43
N ILE A 217 21.86 -4.31 -6.34
CA ILE A 217 21.35 -2.92 -6.34
C ILE A 217 20.57 -2.64 -5.05
N TYR A 218 19.71 -3.57 -4.64
CA TYR A 218 18.93 -3.42 -3.42
C TYR A 218 19.80 -3.46 -2.16
N GLU A 219 20.81 -4.33 -2.11
CA GLU A 219 21.79 -4.37 -1.02
C GLU A 219 22.60 -3.06 -0.92
N LYS A 220 23.01 -2.48 -2.06
CA LYS A 220 23.67 -1.16 -2.09
C LYS A 220 22.76 -0.08 -1.50
N TYR A 221 21.50 -0.04 -1.95
CA TYR A 221 20.49 0.89 -1.44
C TYR A 221 20.28 0.74 0.07
N LEU A 222 20.15 -0.49 0.57
CA LEU A 222 20.01 -0.76 2.00
C LEU A 222 21.24 -0.28 2.78
N LEU A 223 22.44 -0.60 2.32
CA LEU A 223 23.69 -0.17 2.96
C LEU A 223 23.72 1.35 3.10
N MET A 224 23.50 2.08 2.02
CA MET A 224 23.62 3.54 2.04
C MET A 224 22.62 4.19 2.99
N ARG A 225 21.37 3.69 3.05
CA ARG A 225 20.37 4.15 4.01
C ARG A 225 20.75 3.83 5.45
N GLU A 226 21.27 2.63 5.70
CA GLU A 226 21.69 2.20 7.03
C GLU A 226 22.86 3.05 7.55
N ILE A 227 23.89 3.26 6.72
CA ILE A 227 25.04 4.09 7.09
C ILE A 227 24.58 5.51 7.38
N LYS A 228 23.77 6.13 6.50
CA LYS A 228 23.26 7.48 6.73
C LYS A 228 22.43 7.59 8.00
N LYS A 229 21.62 6.57 8.32
CA LYS A 229 20.81 6.52 9.55
C LYS A 229 21.66 6.56 10.83
N TYR A 230 22.75 5.82 10.88
CA TYR A 230 23.55 5.67 12.13
C TYR A 230 24.78 6.56 12.22
N THR A 231 25.27 7.09 11.09
CA THR A 231 26.48 7.91 11.05
C THR A 231 26.23 9.32 10.51
N GLY A 232 25.12 9.54 9.81
CA GLY A 232 24.87 10.78 9.05
C GLY A 232 25.66 10.89 7.75
N LEU A 233 26.56 9.94 7.47
CA LEU A 233 27.48 9.99 6.34
C LEU A 233 26.92 9.29 5.10
N ASN A 234 27.42 9.69 3.94
CA ASN A 234 27.18 9.04 2.66
C ASN A 234 28.50 8.44 2.16
N ILE A 235 28.52 7.14 1.88
CA ILE A 235 29.73 6.44 1.47
C ILE A 235 30.29 6.91 0.13
N ASN A 236 29.45 7.53 -0.72
CA ASN A 236 29.88 8.14 -1.99
C ASN A 236 30.81 9.33 -1.78
N ASP A 237 30.75 9.97 -0.61
CA ASP A 237 31.54 11.17 -0.29
C ASP A 237 32.85 10.80 0.45
N LEU A 238 33.07 9.51 0.74
CA LEU A 238 34.20 9.03 1.52
C LEU A 238 35.31 8.46 0.65
N LYS A 239 36.56 8.61 1.12
CA LYS A 239 37.73 8.04 0.46
C LYS A 239 37.99 6.64 0.97
N VAL A 240 38.38 5.74 0.08
CA VAL A 240 38.89 4.43 0.48
C VAL A 240 40.41 4.49 0.67
N LYS A 241 40.90 4.10 1.84
CA LYS A 241 42.33 3.89 2.12
C LYS A 241 42.52 2.54 2.80
N ASN A 242 43.47 1.74 2.30
CA ASN A 242 43.78 0.40 2.84
C ASN A 242 42.52 -0.48 3.01
N GLY A 243 41.63 -0.47 2.01
CA GLY A 243 40.40 -1.28 2.04
C GLY A 243 39.33 -0.81 3.03
N LYS A 244 39.41 0.44 3.52
CA LYS A 244 38.45 1.02 4.47
C LYS A 244 37.95 2.38 4.02
N PHE A 245 36.68 2.67 4.29
CA PHE A 245 36.12 4.01 4.11
C PHE A 245 36.57 4.92 5.25
N ILE A 246 37.25 6.02 4.90
CA ILE A 246 37.84 6.97 5.83
C ILE A 246 37.15 8.32 5.66
N THR A 247 36.73 8.91 6.79
CA THR A 247 36.19 10.27 6.87
C THR A 247 37.28 11.33 6.67
N GLU A 248 36.88 12.58 6.44
CA GLU A 248 37.83 13.69 6.26
C GLU A 248 38.76 13.88 7.46
N ASP A 249 38.25 13.65 8.68
CA ASP A 249 39.00 13.71 9.94
C ASP A 249 39.80 12.41 10.25
N GLY A 250 39.85 11.46 9.33
CA GLY A 250 40.71 10.28 9.41
C GLY A 250 40.13 9.08 10.17
N ARG A 251 38.84 9.08 10.52
CA ARG A 251 38.19 7.96 11.23
C ARG A 251 37.70 6.87 10.29
N ASP A 252 37.70 5.63 10.77
CA ASP A 252 37.13 4.47 10.07
C ASP A 252 35.60 4.47 10.19
N LEU A 253 34.92 4.45 9.04
CA LEU A 253 33.46 4.40 8.98
C LEU A 253 32.88 3.18 9.71
N ILE A 254 33.55 2.02 9.66
CA ILE A 254 33.06 0.79 10.31
C ILE A 254 32.94 0.99 11.82
N ASP A 255 33.89 1.69 12.43
CA ASP A 255 33.88 1.95 13.87
C ASP A 255 32.78 2.95 14.26
N ILE A 256 32.61 4.01 13.46
CA ILE A 256 31.50 4.97 13.63
C ILE A 256 30.16 4.24 13.54
N TYR A 257 29.99 3.40 12.52
CA TYR A 257 28.77 2.64 12.29
C TYR A 257 28.48 1.65 13.42
N ARG A 258 29.46 0.84 13.84
CA ARG A 258 29.34 -0.08 14.98
C ARG A 258 28.88 0.62 16.24
N ASN A 259 29.48 1.77 16.55
CA ASN A 259 29.13 2.56 17.73
C ASN A 259 27.71 3.12 17.60
N GLY A 260 27.33 3.63 16.43
CA GLY A 260 25.97 4.10 16.15
C GLY A 260 24.90 3.03 16.39
N VAL A 261 25.12 1.81 15.89
CA VAL A 261 24.17 0.69 16.08
C VAL A 261 24.14 0.20 17.53
N ARG A 262 25.31 0.08 18.19
CA ARG A 262 25.39 -0.36 19.60
C ARG A 262 24.63 0.56 20.55
N ASN A 263 24.70 1.86 20.29
CA ASN A 263 24.03 2.89 21.09
C ASN A 263 22.56 3.13 20.66
N ALA A 264 22.07 2.42 19.65
CA ALA A 264 20.69 2.53 19.21
C ALA A 264 19.72 1.97 20.26
N LYS A 265 18.76 2.80 20.69
CA LYS A 265 17.74 2.42 21.70
C LYS A 265 16.62 1.54 21.15
N TYR A 266 16.44 1.53 19.83
CA TYR A 266 15.30 0.89 19.15
C TYR A 266 15.66 -0.44 18.46
N VAL A 267 16.90 -0.91 18.63
CA VAL A 267 17.33 -2.21 18.17
C VAL A 267 17.60 -3.04 19.43
N ASP A 268 17.00 -4.21 19.54
CA ASP A 268 17.31 -5.13 20.63
C ASP A 268 18.77 -5.59 20.54
N ASP A 269 19.37 -5.86 21.70
CA ASP A 269 20.78 -6.23 21.77
C ASP A 269 21.09 -7.55 21.06
N TYR A 270 20.08 -8.42 20.93
CA TYR A 270 20.19 -9.71 20.27
C TYR A 270 20.43 -9.56 18.76
N HIS A 271 19.79 -8.60 18.10
CA HIS A 271 19.88 -8.39 16.65
C HIS A 271 20.99 -7.42 16.22
N LYS A 272 21.53 -6.59 17.13
CA LYS A 272 22.61 -5.64 16.82
C LYS A 272 23.83 -6.31 16.18
N GLY A 273 24.24 -7.48 16.68
CA GLY A 273 25.40 -8.21 16.16
C GLY A 273 25.23 -8.63 14.69
N SER A 274 24.07 -9.20 14.35
CA SER A 274 23.75 -9.64 12.99
C SER A 274 23.64 -8.47 12.01
N ILE A 275 23.01 -7.37 12.43
CA ILE A 275 22.91 -6.14 11.64
C ILE A 275 24.30 -5.57 11.35
N ILE A 276 25.14 -5.45 12.39
CA ILE A 276 26.53 -4.99 12.23
C ILE A 276 27.29 -5.89 11.26
N SER A 277 27.21 -7.21 11.44
CA SER A 277 27.93 -8.18 10.59
C SER A 277 27.54 -8.04 9.11
N PHE A 278 26.23 -8.00 8.82
CA PHE A 278 25.72 -7.87 7.47
C PHE A 278 26.23 -6.58 6.80
N TYR A 279 26.02 -5.41 7.40
CA TYR A 279 26.41 -4.15 6.76
C TYR A 279 27.93 -3.92 6.73
N VAL A 280 28.69 -4.42 7.71
CA VAL A 280 30.16 -4.40 7.66
C VAL A 280 30.67 -5.26 6.50
N SER A 281 30.05 -6.40 6.23
CA SER A 281 30.40 -7.22 5.07
C SER A 281 30.20 -6.47 3.74
N LEU A 282 29.12 -5.69 3.64
CA LEU A 282 28.86 -4.85 2.47
C LEU A 282 29.84 -3.68 2.38
N LEU A 283 30.18 -3.03 3.49
CA LEU A 283 31.22 -1.99 3.51
C LEU A 283 32.56 -2.54 3.02
N ASN A 284 32.98 -3.72 3.48
CA ASN A 284 34.22 -4.34 3.01
C ASN A 284 34.15 -4.66 1.50
N LYS A 285 33.05 -5.26 1.03
CA LYS A 285 32.79 -5.54 -0.39
C LYS A 285 32.96 -4.28 -1.25
N TYR A 286 32.37 -3.15 -0.85
CA TYR A 286 32.43 -1.91 -1.63
C TYR A 286 33.72 -1.11 -1.45
N ALA A 287 34.45 -1.30 -0.34
CA ALA A 287 35.79 -0.73 -0.19
C ALA A 287 36.78 -1.42 -1.14
N GLU A 288 36.63 -2.74 -1.37
CA GLU A 288 37.46 -3.48 -2.31
C GLU A 288 37.07 -3.21 -3.78
N LYS A 289 35.78 -3.35 -4.12
CA LYS A 289 35.30 -3.25 -5.50
C LYS A 289 35.04 -1.82 -5.99
N GLY A 290 34.98 -0.86 -5.07
CA GLY A 290 34.50 0.49 -5.33
C GLY A 290 32.97 0.58 -5.29
N VAL A 291 32.45 1.68 -4.75
CA VAL A 291 31.00 1.92 -4.60
C VAL A 291 30.27 1.97 -5.95
N ASN A 292 30.97 2.39 -7.01
CA ASN A 292 30.43 2.48 -8.37
C ASN A 292 30.42 1.14 -9.13
N SER A 293 30.86 0.05 -8.50
CA SER A 293 30.80 -1.31 -9.10
C SER A 293 29.38 -1.82 -9.30
N VAL A 294 28.40 -1.26 -8.59
CA VAL A 294 26.98 -1.56 -8.70
C VAL A 294 26.24 -0.23 -8.91
N PRO A 295 25.31 -0.12 -9.88
CA PRO A 295 24.54 1.10 -10.08
C PRO A 295 23.62 1.38 -8.88
N ASP A 296 23.27 2.65 -8.69
CA ASP A 296 22.28 3.02 -7.68
C ASP A 296 20.88 2.56 -8.09
N MET A 297 20.00 2.37 -7.10
CA MET A 297 18.61 1.97 -7.29
C MET A 297 17.75 3.13 -7.81
N VAL A 298 18.16 3.74 -8.93
CA VAL A 298 17.39 4.77 -9.61
C VAL A 298 16.18 4.12 -10.24
N LEU A 299 14.99 4.42 -9.69
CA LEU A 299 13.74 3.88 -10.18
C LEU A 299 13.18 4.73 -11.29
N LYS A 300 12.91 4.09 -12.43
CA LYS A 300 12.40 4.70 -13.65
C LYS A 300 11.00 4.20 -13.96
N ILE A 301 10.14 5.15 -14.28
CA ILE A 301 8.78 4.89 -14.73
C ILE A 301 8.41 5.88 -15.84
N ASP A 302 7.64 5.42 -16.81
CA ASP A 302 7.23 6.31 -17.90
C ASP A 302 5.92 7.00 -17.57
N TRP A 303 5.71 8.17 -18.16
CA TRP A 303 4.46 8.92 -18.10
C TRP A 303 4.01 9.26 -19.52
N GLN A 304 2.77 8.93 -19.85
CA GLN A 304 2.14 9.27 -21.12
C GLN A 304 0.63 9.41 -20.94
N ASP A 305 0.06 10.48 -21.49
CA ASP A 305 -1.38 10.71 -21.57
C ASP A 305 -2.14 10.51 -20.24
N GLY A 306 -1.58 11.07 -19.16
CA GLY A 306 -2.20 11.01 -17.82
C GLY A 306 -1.94 9.72 -17.05
N SER A 307 -1.10 8.81 -17.55
CA SER A 307 -0.82 7.53 -16.90
C SER A 307 0.67 7.30 -16.72
N LEU A 308 1.05 6.89 -15.51
CA LEU A 308 2.30 6.19 -15.27
C LEU A 308 2.25 4.80 -15.91
N MET A 309 3.37 4.35 -16.50
CA MET A 309 3.52 3.07 -17.19
C MET A 309 4.79 2.36 -16.74
N ASP A 310 4.66 1.11 -16.34
CA ASP A 310 5.79 0.29 -15.90
C ASP A 310 6.67 -0.06 -17.11
N ARG A 311 7.99 0.04 -16.95
CA ARG A 311 8.94 -0.17 -18.05
C ARG A 311 9.17 -1.67 -18.27
N ASP A 312 9.49 -2.00 -19.52
CA ASP A 312 9.96 -3.33 -19.93
C ASP A 312 8.98 -4.48 -19.62
N THR A 313 7.69 -4.15 -19.50
CA THR A 313 6.65 -5.16 -19.26
C THR A 313 5.31 -4.78 -19.89
N VAL A 314 4.56 -5.80 -20.29
CA VAL A 314 3.12 -5.70 -20.61
C VAL A 314 2.23 -6.09 -19.43
N TYR A 315 2.83 -6.62 -18.35
CA TYR A 315 2.17 -7.06 -17.12
C TYR A 315 2.55 -6.12 -15.97
N GLY A 316 1.91 -4.95 -15.94
CA GLY A 316 2.16 -3.86 -15.00
C GLY A 316 0.86 -3.29 -14.44
N TYR A 317 0.88 -2.02 -14.07
CA TYR A 317 -0.28 -1.30 -13.51
C TYR A 317 -0.64 -0.05 -14.32
N GLY A 318 0.15 0.29 -15.34
CA GLY A 318 -0.17 1.40 -16.25
C GLY A 318 -1.34 1.07 -17.18
N LYS A 319 -1.87 2.10 -17.84
CA LYS A 319 -2.93 1.96 -18.83
C LYS A 319 -2.55 0.91 -19.90
N GLY A 320 -3.36 -0.15 -20.01
CA GLY A 320 -3.14 -1.25 -20.95
C GLY A 320 -2.15 -2.33 -20.48
N GLN A 321 -1.63 -2.23 -19.25
CA GLN A 321 -0.72 -3.21 -18.65
C GLN A 321 -1.36 -4.03 -17.52
N ASP A 322 -2.58 -3.69 -17.10
CA ASP A 322 -3.26 -4.17 -15.89
C ASP A 322 -4.22 -5.35 -16.12
N GLY A 323 -4.38 -5.80 -17.37
CA GLY A 323 -5.35 -6.85 -17.74
C GLY A 323 -5.20 -8.16 -16.94
N TRP A 324 -3.96 -8.52 -16.60
CA TRP A 324 -3.65 -9.73 -15.82
C TRP A 324 -4.26 -9.74 -14.41
N ILE A 325 -4.60 -8.58 -13.85
CA ILE A 325 -5.24 -8.50 -12.52
C ILE A 325 -6.68 -9.05 -12.61
N LYS A 326 -7.38 -8.82 -13.74
CA LYS A 326 -8.71 -9.40 -13.99
C LYS A 326 -8.62 -10.91 -14.19
N ASP A 327 -7.62 -11.38 -14.92
CA ASP A 327 -7.38 -12.82 -15.11
C ASP A 327 -7.03 -13.52 -13.79
N LEU A 328 -6.25 -12.83 -12.94
CA LEU A 328 -5.92 -13.30 -11.59
C LEU A 328 -7.19 -13.41 -10.73
N GLU A 329 -8.05 -12.40 -10.76
CA GLU A 329 -9.34 -12.42 -10.07
C GLU A 329 -10.24 -13.56 -10.59
N ALA A 330 -10.34 -13.77 -11.90
CA ALA A 330 -11.15 -14.86 -12.46
C ALA A 330 -10.63 -16.25 -12.04
N ARG A 331 -9.32 -16.40 -11.89
CA ARG A 331 -8.67 -17.67 -11.53
C ARG A 331 -8.69 -17.98 -10.03
N LEU A 332 -8.54 -16.96 -9.19
CA LEU A 332 -8.35 -17.12 -7.74
C LEU A 332 -9.51 -16.61 -6.89
N GLY A 333 -10.44 -15.87 -7.50
CA GLY A 333 -11.55 -15.18 -6.86
C GLY A 333 -12.86 -15.92 -6.90
#